data_AF-A0A7W1KXR9-F1
#
_entry.id   AF-A0A7W1KXR9-F1
#
_cell.length_a   1.000
_cell.length_b   1.000
_cell.length_c   1.000
_cell.angle_alpha   90.00
_cell.angle_beta   90.00
_cell.angle_gamma   90.00
#
_symmetry.space_group_name_H-M   'P 1'
#
loop_
_entity.id
_entity.type
_entity.pdbx_description
1 polymer ?
#
loop_
_entity_poly.entity_id
_entity_poly.type
_entity_poly.pdbx_seq_one_letter_code
_entity_poly.pdbx_strand_id
1 'polypeptide(L)'
;MPDEQKTASNSQTYVADADDFSFETVEQENGQATVIRFRLEDPRYQAGDVIVVLSGSDIHFHGMIGSLADGWATAADHRGSLLPATVQ
;
A
#
# COMPACT_ATOMS: atom_id res chain seq x y z
N MET A 1 5.13 -5.20 33.07
CA MET A 1 5.90 -5.17 31.82
C MET A 1 5.72 -3.78 31.25
N PRO A 2 6.78 -2.99 31.01
CA PRO A 2 6.61 -1.74 30.28
C PRO A 2 6.25 -2.11 28.83
N ASP A 3 5.22 -1.47 28.29
CA ASP A 3 4.90 -1.58 26.87
C ASP A 3 6.14 -1.14 26.09
N GLU A 4 6.65 -2.03 25.24
CA GLU A 4 7.68 -1.68 24.26
C GLU A 4 7.08 -0.61 23.36
N GLN A 5 7.36 0.64 23.71
CA GLN A 5 7.13 1.79 22.87
C GLN A 5 7.98 1.54 21.63
N LYS A 6 7.38 0.95 20.59
CA LYS A 6 7.98 0.72 19.28
C LYS A 6 8.52 2.06 18.80
N THR A 7 9.79 2.28 19.07
CA THR A 7 10.62 3.34 18.51
C THR A 7 10.32 3.42 17.04
N ALA A 8 10.08 4.65 16.56
CA ALA A 8 9.80 4.96 15.17
C ALA A 8 10.63 4.04 14.25
N SER A 9 9.95 3.08 13.63
CA SER A 9 10.54 2.31 12.55
C SER A 9 10.88 3.34 11.48
N ASN A 10 12.11 3.33 10.98
CA ASN A 10 12.45 4.10 9.80
C ASN A 10 11.70 3.45 8.62
N SER A 11 10.42 3.78 8.47
CA SER A 11 9.59 3.26 7.38
C SER A 11 10.17 3.75 6.06
N GLN A 12 10.42 2.80 5.17
CA GLN A 12 10.75 3.09 3.78
C GLN A 12 9.48 3.42 3.02
N THR A 13 9.61 4.19 1.94
CA THR A 13 8.50 4.46 1.02
C THR A 13 8.75 3.75 -0.30
N TYR A 14 7.89 2.81 -0.64
CA TYR A 14 7.78 2.23 -1.96
C TYR A 14 6.92 3.15 -2.84
N VAL A 15 7.51 3.70 -3.90
CA VAL A 15 6.81 4.58 -4.83
C VAL A 15 6.52 3.81 -6.11
N ALA A 16 5.26 3.83 -6.53
CA ALA A 16 4.81 3.24 -7.78
C ALA A 16 4.12 4.29 -8.66
N ASP A 17 4.26 4.17 -9.97
CA ASP A 17 3.52 4.98 -10.94
C ASP A 17 2.16 4.31 -11.23
N ALA A 18 1.08 5.08 -11.18
CA ALA A 18 -0.29 4.60 -11.35
C ALA A 18 -0.54 3.95 -12.72
N ASP A 19 0.19 4.36 -13.76
CA ASP A 19 0.01 3.83 -15.12
C ASP A 19 0.59 2.42 -15.27
N ASP A 20 1.62 2.09 -14.48
CA ASP A 20 2.32 0.80 -14.51
C ASP A 20 2.00 -0.10 -13.30
N PHE A 21 1.33 0.45 -12.28
CA PHE A 21 1.10 -0.24 -11.01
C PHE A 21 -0.04 -1.27 -11.12
N SER A 22 0.33 -2.55 -11.05
CA SER A 22 -0.61 -3.66 -11.02
C SER A 22 -1.00 -4.04 -9.59
N PHE A 23 -2.31 -4.07 -9.33
CA PHE A 23 -2.86 -4.46 -8.04
C PHE A 23 -4.21 -5.15 -8.19
N GLU A 24 -4.57 -5.89 -7.14
CA GLU A 24 -5.88 -6.49 -6.98
C GLU A 24 -6.64 -5.75 -5.88
N THR A 25 -7.92 -5.48 -6.11
CA THR A 25 -8.79 -4.87 -5.10
C THR A 25 -9.23 -5.93 -4.11
N VAL A 26 -8.88 -5.73 -2.84
CA VAL A 26 -9.29 -6.60 -1.72
C VAL A 26 -10.55 -6.04 -1.06
N GLU A 27 -10.57 -4.73 -0.84
CA GLU A 27 -11.74 -4.00 -0.35
C GLU A 27 -11.93 -2.73 -1.18
N GLN A 28 -13.18 -2.32 -1.32
CA GLN A 28 -13.54 -1.10 -2.04
C GLN A 28 -14.64 -0.32 -1.32
N GLU A 29 -14.63 0.98 -1.51
CA GLU A 29 -15.69 1.89 -1.08
C GLU A 29 -15.96 2.91 -2.18
N ASN A 30 -17.23 3.15 -2.53
CA ASN A 30 -17.63 4.11 -3.57
C ASN A 30 -16.91 3.95 -4.93
N GLY A 31 -16.56 2.71 -5.30
CA GLY A 31 -15.84 2.40 -6.55
C GLY A 31 -14.32 2.63 -6.50
N GLN A 32 -13.78 2.97 -5.32
CA GLN A 32 -12.36 3.14 -5.08
C GLN A 32 -11.80 1.95 -4.29
N ALA A 33 -10.61 1.47 -4.65
CA ALA A 33 -9.94 0.39 -3.94
C ALA A 33 -9.35 0.93 -2.63
N THR A 34 -9.93 0.55 -1.49
CA THR A 34 -9.50 1.00 -0.16
C THR A 34 -8.50 0.05 0.48
N VAL A 35 -8.49 -1.23 0.06
CA VAL A 35 -7.45 -2.19 0.39
C VAL A 35 -6.99 -2.86 -0.89
N ILE A 36 -5.69 -2.84 -1.14
CA ILE A 36 -5.07 -3.40 -2.33
C ILE A 36 -4.09 -4.52 -1.97
N ARG A 37 -3.97 -5.48 -2.87
CA ARG A 37 -2.91 -6.49 -2.88
C ARG A 37 -2.04 -6.31 -4.12
N PHE A 38 -0.72 -6.30 -3.95
CA PHE A 38 0.21 -6.05 -5.05
C PHE A 38 1.50 -6.86 -4.90
N ARG A 39 2.22 -7.04 -6.01
CA ARG A 39 3.52 -7.73 -6.01
C ARG A 39 4.59 -6.83 -5.41
N LEU A 40 5.34 -7.38 -4.45
CA LEU A 40 6.49 -6.73 -3.85
C LEU A 40 7.50 -7.80 -3.43
N GLU A 41 8.55 -7.95 -4.25
CA GLU A 41 9.58 -8.97 -4.04
C GLU A 41 10.93 -8.38 -3.63
N ASP A 42 11.04 -7.05 -3.62
CA ASP A 42 12.25 -6.36 -3.21
C ASP A 42 12.42 -6.48 -1.67
N PRO A 43 13.46 -7.18 -1.19
CA PRO A 43 13.64 -7.50 0.23
C PRO A 43 13.97 -6.28 1.10
N ARG A 44 14.15 -5.10 0.49
CA ARG A 44 14.34 -3.84 1.22
C ARG A 44 13.07 -3.36 1.91
N TYR A 45 11.90 -3.82 1.45
CA TYR A 45 10.61 -3.43 2.01
C TYR A 45 10.04 -4.52 2.91
N GLN A 46 9.27 -4.09 3.89
CA GLN A 46 8.66 -4.94 4.90
C GLN A 46 7.31 -4.39 5.37
N ALA A 47 6.57 -5.19 6.13
CA ALA A 47 5.39 -4.70 6.83
C ALA A 47 5.76 -3.54 7.78
N GLY A 48 4.96 -2.47 7.76
CA GLY A 48 5.24 -1.21 8.43
C GLY A 48 5.86 -0.13 7.53
N ASP A 49 6.32 -0.49 6.33
CA ASP A 49 6.68 0.49 5.29
C ASP A 49 5.42 1.09 4.64
N VAL A 50 5.61 2.09 3.80
CA VAL A 50 4.54 2.84 3.14
C VAL A 50 4.60 2.63 1.64
N ILE A 51 3.44 2.44 1.00
CA ILE A 51 3.30 2.57 -0.45
C ILE A 51 2.67 3.93 -0.79
N VAL A 52 3.24 4.59 -1.79
CA VAL A 52 2.65 5.76 -2.44
C VAL A 52 2.50 5.45 -3.93
N VAL A 53 1.28 5.51 -4.43
CA VAL A 53 1.00 5.39 -5.87
C VAL A 53 0.74 6.79 -6.41
N LEU A 54 1.50 7.19 -7.43
CA LEU A 54 1.47 8.53 -8.02
C LEU A 54 0.95 8.49 -9.45
N SER A 55 0.10 9.44 -9.85
CA SER A 55 -0.11 9.77 -11.27
C SER A 55 0.49 11.15 -11.52
N GLY A 56 1.67 11.18 -12.15
CA GLY A 56 2.47 12.41 -12.22
C GLY A 56 2.84 12.94 -10.84
N SER A 57 2.30 14.10 -10.45
CA SER A 57 2.53 14.71 -9.13
C SER A 57 1.44 14.41 -8.09
N ASP A 58 0.34 13.76 -8.51
CA ASP A 58 -0.82 13.55 -7.67
C ASP A 58 -0.76 12.19 -6.97
N ILE A 59 -1.12 12.16 -5.69
CA ILE A 59 -1.18 10.92 -4.91
C ILE A 59 -2.52 10.24 -5.17
N HIS A 60 -2.47 9.03 -5.71
CA HIS A 60 -3.65 8.20 -5.95
C HIS A 60 -3.89 7.17 -4.85
N PHE A 61 -2.85 6.79 -4.11
CA PHE A 61 -2.97 5.90 -2.97
C PHE A 61 -1.82 6.16 -2.00
N HIS A 62 -2.13 6.21 -0.71
CA HIS A 62 -1.12 6.33 0.33
C HIS A 62 -1.49 5.45 1.52
N GLY A 63 -0.82 4.30 1.64
CA GLY A 63 -1.16 3.30 2.63
C GLY A 63 0.07 2.67 3.28
N MET A 64 -0.05 2.33 4.55
CA MET A 64 0.94 1.49 5.22
C MET A 64 0.79 0.04 4.73
N ILE A 65 1.91 -0.61 4.44
CA ILE A 65 1.98 -2.04 4.15
C ILE A 65 1.71 -2.81 5.45
N GLY A 66 0.54 -3.43 5.54
CA GLY A 66 0.10 -4.18 6.72
C GLY A 66 0.65 -5.59 6.76
N SER A 67 0.86 -6.22 5.59
CA SER A 67 1.46 -7.55 5.49
C SER A 67 2.29 -7.67 4.22
N LEU A 68 3.33 -8.52 4.28
CA LEU A 68 4.17 -8.91 3.15
C LEU A 68 4.54 -10.39 3.31
N ALA A 69 4.06 -11.24 2.40
CA ALA A 69 4.34 -12.68 2.41
C ALA A 69 4.33 -13.24 0.98
N ASP A 70 5.23 -14.19 0.67
CA ASP A 70 5.29 -14.88 -0.62
C ASP A 70 5.34 -13.94 -1.85
N GLY A 71 6.00 -12.78 -1.69
CA GLY A 71 6.12 -11.74 -2.72
C GLY A 71 4.85 -10.91 -2.93
N TRP A 72 3.89 -10.96 -2.01
CA TRP A 72 2.64 -10.21 -2.04
C TRP A 72 2.51 -9.31 -0.82
N ALA A 73 2.21 -8.04 -1.06
CA ALA A 73 1.94 -7.04 -0.04
C ALA A 73 0.45 -6.68 0.00
N THR A 74 -0.04 -6.31 1.19
CA THR A 74 -1.34 -5.64 1.34
C THR A 74 -1.16 -4.28 1.99
N ALA A 75 -1.89 -3.28 1.49
CA ALA A 75 -1.92 -1.94 2.04
C ALA A 75 -3.34 -1.38 2.02
N ALA A 76 -3.62 -0.46 2.95
CA ALA A 76 -4.94 0.14 3.10
C ALA A 76 -4.85 1.67 3.08
N ASP A 77 -5.77 2.28 2.33
CA ASP A 77 -6.07 3.71 2.31
C ASP A 77 -7.59 3.90 2.27
N HIS A 78 -8.22 3.83 3.44
CA HIS A 78 -9.68 3.87 3.58
C HIS A 78 -10.30 5.26 3.33
N ARG A 79 -9.51 6.32 3.18
CA ARG A 79 -10.05 7.70 3.12
C ARG A 79 -9.52 8.53 1.96
N GLY A 80 -8.38 8.18 1.40
CA GLY A 80 -7.69 8.97 0.39
C GLY A 80 -7.54 8.29 -0.96
N SER A 81 -7.88 7.00 -1.08
CA SER A 81 -7.66 6.26 -2.31
C SER A 81 -8.44 6.85 -3.48
N LEU A 82 -7.75 7.12 -4.57
CA LEU A 82 -8.30 7.45 -5.88
C LEU A 82 -8.12 6.30 -6.88
N LEU A 83 -7.55 5.17 -6.45
CA LEU A 83 -7.41 4.01 -7.31
C LEU A 83 -8.79 3.44 -7.63
N PRO A 84 -9.13 3.25 -8.92
CA PRO A 84 -10.37 2.61 -9.29
C PRO A 84 -10.36 1.17 -8.81
N ALA A 85 -11.49 0.70 -8.29
CA ALA A 85 -11.64 -0.70 -7.97
C ALA A 85 -11.52 -1.56 -9.24
N THR A 86 -10.60 -2.51 -9.21
CA THR A 86 -10.41 -3.52 -10.24
C THR A 86 -11.28 -4.72 -9.90
N VAL A 87 -12.25 -5.02 -10.77
CA VAL A 87 -13.02 -6.27 -10.71
C VAL A 87 -12.22 -7.31 -11.47
N GLN A 88 -11.82 -8.40 -10.79
CA GLN A 88 -11.45 -9.64 -11.48
C GLN A 88 -12.70 -10.39 -11.91
#